data_AF-G5E328-F1
#
_entry.id   AF-G5E328-F1
#
_cell.length_a   1.000
_cell.length_b   1.000
_cell.length_c   1.000
_cell.angle_alpha   90.00
_cell.angle_beta   90.00
_cell.angle_gamma   90.00
#
_symmetry.space_group_name_H-M   'P 1'
#
loop_
_entity.id
_entity.type
_entity.pdbx_description
1 polymer ?
#
loop_
_entity_poly.entity_id
_entity_poly.type
_entity_poly.pdbx_seq_one_letter_code
_entity_poly.pdbx_strand_id
1 'polypeptide(L)'
;FTEIWRGRPLCPAQYHNFFGSCREPEYKRDRVLLQPKHKTLPPHVTVCRNYQFFQMEVYNSDGSPLTEDQIHQQMLFDHNSWGRAYTTLIRDRLNRESVRSIQGSLLTVCLDATALKYSEDLYSSRTAAQMLHGRTHANSGNRWFDKTLQFVVGDDGTCGLIYDQATADASAVLTMLGHVLEYCSRGPSLLPPRTPLLRHPPPKKLYFNFPCATCEVVSLRAFHQGRSDVVRCSSPEALEFVMAADDPNILAGEKLSLLQKAVESHQYSTEQVLQGQSVDGALLALKMLCISSGFALPALLMDTSYAVSSHWKLFTGQVSSPVDCVMCYGPLVPDGYSVCFAPSLDSITVCVSAFDCCQETDAQKLSDSLQGALRDMQSLI
;
A
#
# COMPACT_ATOMS: atom_id res chain seq x y z
N PHE A 1 8.95 -17.97 -13.59
CA PHE A 1 8.25 -18.02 -12.30
C PHE A 1 6.77 -17.77 -12.57
N THR A 2 5.90 -18.70 -12.17
CA THR A 2 4.44 -18.57 -12.38
C THR A 2 3.78 -18.75 -11.02
N GLU A 3 3.20 -17.68 -10.49
CA GLU A 3 2.43 -17.76 -9.25
C GLU A 3 1.11 -18.48 -9.49
N ILE A 4 0.69 -19.27 -8.50
CA ILE A 4 -0.56 -20.01 -8.52
C ILE A 4 -1.32 -19.69 -7.24
N TRP A 5 -2.59 -19.33 -7.37
CA TRP A 5 -3.50 -19.11 -6.25
C TRP A 5 -4.78 -19.92 -6.46
N ARG A 6 -5.15 -20.73 -5.46
CA ARG A 6 -6.27 -21.69 -5.54
C ARG A 6 -6.27 -22.52 -6.85
N GLY A 7 -5.09 -22.98 -7.27
CA GLY A 7 -4.92 -23.78 -8.49
C GLY A 7 -4.99 -23.01 -9.81
N ARG A 8 -5.15 -21.67 -9.79
CA ARG A 8 -5.16 -20.83 -11.00
C ARG A 8 -3.85 -20.05 -11.15
N PRO A 9 -3.26 -19.98 -12.35
CA PRO A 9 -2.08 -19.16 -12.59
C PRO A 9 -2.44 -17.67 -12.49
N LEU A 10 -1.56 -16.88 -11.89
CA LEU A 10 -1.68 -15.43 -11.82
C LEU A 10 -0.88 -14.77 -12.95
N CYS A 11 -1.44 -13.70 -13.51
CA CYS A 11 -0.83 -12.90 -14.55
C CYS A 11 0.45 -12.23 -14.02
N PRO A 12 1.60 -12.41 -14.69
CA PRO A 12 2.86 -11.80 -14.28
C PRO A 12 3.08 -10.40 -14.87
N ALA A 13 2.11 -9.86 -15.62
CA ALA A 13 2.29 -8.64 -16.41
C ALA A 13 2.79 -7.43 -15.59
N GLN A 14 2.33 -7.32 -14.34
CA GLN A 14 2.68 -6.21 -13.45
C GLN A 14 4.17 -6.19 -13.07
N TYR A 15 4.84 -7.36 -12.99
CA TYR A 15 6.26 -7.44 -12.65
C TYR A 15 7.17 -6.74 -13.66
N HIS A 16 6.75 -6.70 -14.93
CA HIS A 16 7.49 -6.01 -15.98
C HIS A 16 7.44 -4.48 -15.85
N ASN A 17 6.59 -3.96 -14.96
CA ASN A 17 6.42 -2.52 -14.76
C ASN A 17 7.19 -2.00 -13.53
N PHE A 18 7.95 -2.84 -12.82
CA PHE A 18 8.58 -2.48 -11.55
C PHE A 18 9.84 -1.63 -11.73
N PHE A 19 10.73 -2.08 -12.61
CA PHE A 19 12.06 -1.51 -12.75
C PHE A 19 12.17 -0.63 -13.99
N GLY A 20 12.86 0.50 -13.86
CA GLY A 20 13.06 1.44 -14.98
C GLY A 20 11.84 2.31 -15.28
N SER A 21 10.78 2.20 -14.48
CA SER A 21 9.52 2.91 -14.65
C SER A 21 9.40 4.14 -13.75
N CYS A 22 8.60 5.09 -14.21
CA CYS A 22 8.32 6.35 -13.51
C CYS A 22 7.04 6.96 -14.06
N ARG A 23 6.23 7.57 -13.21
CA ARG A 23 5.16 8.48 -13.65
C ARG A 23 5.76 9.76 -14.20
N GLU A 24 5.09 10.33 -15.19
CA GLU A 24 5.40 11.62 -15.78
C GLU A 24 4.15 12.49 -15.69
N PRO A 25 4.21 13.61 -14.94
CA PRO A 25 3.07 14.50 -14.81
C PRO A 25 2.76 15.20 -16.14
N GLU A 26 1.48 15.25 -16.52
CA GLU A 26 1.01 15.95 -17.72
C GLU A 26 -0.20 16.84 -17.41
N TYR A 27 -0.46 17.84 -18.26
CA TYR A 27 -1.48 18.86 -18.01
C TYR A 27 -2.92 18.32 -17.80
N LYS A 28 -3.29 17.19 -18.42
CA LYS A 28 -4.65 16.62 -18.32
C LYS A 28 -4.68 15.24 -17.67
N ARG A 29 -3.70 14.40 -17.98
CA ARG A 29 -3.63 13.03 -17.53
C ARG A 29 -2.18 12.58 -17.57
N ASP A 30 -1.65 12.26 -16.41
CA ASP A 30 -0.30 11.75 -16.29
C ASP A 30 -0.10 10.47 -17.07
N ARG A 31 1.15 10.25 -17.44
CA ARG A 31 1.59 9.08 -18.18
C ARG A 31 2.52 8.24 -17.32
N VAL A 32 2.46 6.92 -17.46
CA VAL A 32 3.48 6.02 -16.93
C VAL A 32 4.54 5.78 -18.00
N LEU A 33 5.79 6.12 -17.71
CA LEU A 33 6.94 5.75 -18.49
C LEU A 33 7.31 4.31 -18.13
N LEU A 34 7.19 3.40 -19.10
CA LEU A 34 7.62 2.02 -19.00
C LEU A 34 8.80 1.81 -19.96
N GLN A 35 9.79 1.02 -19.54
CA GLN A 35 10.88 0.65 -20.43
C GLN A 35 10.38 -0.34 -21.50
N PRO A 36 10.81 -0.21 -22.76
CA PRO A 36 10.44 -1.18 -23.79
C PRO A 36 10.97 -2.58 -23.45
N LYS A 37 10.13 -3.62 -23.63
CA LYS A 37 10.47 -5.02 -23.28
C LYS A 37 11.73 -5.58 -23.93
N HIS A 38 12.22 -4.95 -25.00
CA HIS A 38 13.37 -5.39 -25.80
C HIS A 38 14.61 -4.50 -25.64
N LYS A 39 14.54 -3.44 -24.82
CA LYS A 39 15.69 -2.58 -24.52
C LYS A 39 16.38 -3.07 -23.25
N THR A 40 17.70 -3.03 -23.25
CA THR A 40 18.46 -3.16 -22.00
C THR A 40 18.04 -2.05 -21.06
N LEU A 41 17.71 -2.43 -19.82
CA LEU A 41 17.40 -1.46 -18.78
C LEU A 41 18.66 -0.63 -18.47
N PRO A 42 18.50 0.64 -18.06
CA PRO A 42 19.61 1.42 -17.56
C PRO A 42 20.30 0.69 -16.40
N PRO A 43 21.63 0.54 -16.40
CA PRO A 43 22.37 -0.25 -15.41
C PRO A 43 22.55 0.46 -14.07
N HIS A 44 21.73 1.47 -13.77
CA HIS A 44 21.89 2.32 -12.59
C HIS A 44 20.64 2.40 -11.72
N VAL A 45 20.85 2.65 -10.43
CA VAL A 45 19.82 3.08 -9.48
C VAL A 45 20.03 4.56 -9.17
N THR A 46 18.98 5.19 -8.63
CA THR A 46 19.12 6.52 -8.03
C THR A 46 19.25 6.37 -6.53
N VAL A 47 20.20 7.04 -5.90
CA VAL A 47 20.30 7.13 -4.43
C VAL A 47 19.92 8.55 -4.02
N CYS A 48 19.00 8.68 -3.07
CA CYS A 48 18.57 9.93 -2.48
C CYS A 48 19.04 10.01 -1.03
N ARG A 49 19.83 11.02 -0.69
CA ARG A 49 20.28 11.28 0.69
C ARG A 49 20.32 12.78 0.92
N ASN A 50 19.78 13.24 2.05
CA ASN A 50 19.73 14.67 2.40
C ASN A 50 19.21 15.56 1.25
N TYR A 51 18.17 15.08 0.56
CA TYR A 51 17.51 15.78 -0.56
C TYR A 51 18.35 15.89 -1.85
N GLN A 52 19.47 15.16 -1.91
CA GLN A 52 20.36 15.11 -3.07
C GLN A 52 20.22 13.77 -3.76
N PHE A 53 20.21 13.78 -5.10
CA PHE A 53 20.07 12.59 -5.92
C PHE A 53 21.38 12.26 -6.63
N PHE A 54 21.73 10.98 -6.63
CA PHE A 54 22.96 10.44 -7.20
C PHE A 54 22.63 9.28 -8.11
N GLN A 55 23.28 9.23 -9.27
CA GLN A 55 23.26 8.07 -10.14
C GLN A 55 24.34 7.08 -9.67
N MET A 56 23.94 5.86 -9.35
CA MET A 56 24.85 4.79 -8.91
C MET A 56 24.73 3.59 -9.85
N GLU A 57 25.82 3.23 -10.51
CA GLU A 57 25.87 2.05 -11.36
C GLU A 57 25.80 0.79 -10.50
N VAL A 58 25.01 -0.20 -10.94
CA VAL A 58 24.81 -1.49 -10.26
C VAL A 58 25.20 -2.68 -11.12
N TYR A 59 25.80 -2.41 -12.28
CA TYR A 59 26.44 -3.42 -13.15
C TYR A 59 27.87 -3.01 -13.51
N ASN A 60 28.74 -4.00 -13.67
CA ASN A 60 30.06 -3.87 -14.26
C ASN A 60 29.96 -3.62 -15.78
N SER A 61 31.06 -3.16 -16.39
CA SER A 61 31.14 -2.94 -17.85
C SER A 61 30.93 -4.20 -18.69
N ASP A 62 31.12 -5.39 -18.12
CA ASP A 62 30.86 -6.68 -18.75
C ASP A 62 29.39 -7.14 -18.62
N GLY A 63 28.54 -6.36 -17.95
CA GLY A 63 27.13 -6.64 -17.72
C GLY A 63 26.84 -7.52 -16.51
N SER A 64 27.85 -7.94 -15.73
CA SER A 64 27.64 -8.62 -14.46
C SER A 64 27.15 -7.66 -13.37
N PRO A 65 26.26 -8.07 -12.44
CA PRO A 65 25.85 -7.21 -11.34
C PRO A 65 27.02 -6.96 -10.38
N LEU A 66 27.04 -5.77 -9.78
CA LEU A 66 28.01 -5.47 -8.72
C LEU A 66 27.77 -6.32 -7.47
N THR A 67 28.85 -6.64 -6.76
CA THR A 67 28.78 -7.32 -5.46
C THR A 67 28.32 -6.36 -4.35
N GLU A 68 27.87 -6.92 -3.23
CA GLU A 68 27.50 -6.15 -2.03
C GLU A 68 28.64 -5.24 -1.57
N ASP A 69 29.89 -5.74 -1.56
CA ASP A 69 31.07 -4.95 -1.20
C ASP A 69 31.32 -3.79 -2.17
N GLN A 70 31.15 -4.00 -3.47
CA GLN A 70 31.31 -2.94 -4.49
C GLN A 70 30.23 -1.87 -4.33
N ILE A 71 28.99 -2.25 -4.05
CA ILE A 71 27.88 -1.32 -3.79
C ILE A 71 28.15 -0.54 -2.51
N HIS A 72 28.55 -1.21 -1.43
CA HIS A 72 28.87 -0.58 -0.15
C HIS A 72 30.02 0.43 -0.29
N GLN A 73 31.07 0.09 -1.03
CA GLN A 73 32.18 1.02 -1.31
C GLN A 73 31.72 2.27 -2.05
N GLN A 74 30.83 2.15 -3.05
CA GLN A 74 30.28 3.32 -3.75
C GLN A 74 29.49 4.23 -2.81
N MET A 75 28.68 3.65 -1.91
CA MET A 75 27.92 4.41 -0.92
C MET A 75 28.82 5.17 0.08
N LEU A 76 30.00 4.63 0.40
CA LEU A 76 30.99 5.28 1.27
C LEU A 76 31.80 6.36 0.56
N PHE A 77 32.22 6.11 -0.69
CA PHE A 77 33.16 6.98 -1.40
C PHE A 77 32.57 8.35 -1.74
N ASP A 78 31.27 8.39 -2.02
CA ASP A 78 30.59 9.63 -2.32
C ASP A 78 30.49 10.56 -1.08
N HIS A 79 30.89 10.08 0.11
CA HIS A 79 30.84 10.87 1.35
C HIS A 79 31.61 12.17 1.32
N ASN A 80 32.74 12.13 0.62
CA ASN A 80 33.67 13.25 0.53
C ASN A 80 33.38 14.16 -0.69
N SER A 81 32.53 13.73 -1.64
CA SER A 81 32.08 14.53 -2.79
C SER A 81 30.74 15.25 -2.57
N TRP A 82 29.96 14.85 -1.57
CA TRP A 82 28.63 15.43 -1.25
C TRP A 82 28.60 16.96 -1.11
N GLY A 83 29.63 17.57 -0.52
CA GLY A 83 29.73 19.03 -0.41
C GLY A 83 29.96 19.76 -1.75
N ARG A 84 30.59 19.10 -2.73
CA ARG A 84 30.87 19.70 -4.05
C ARG A 84 29.69 19.55 -5.01
N ALA A 85 28.97 18.42 -4.98
CA ALA A 85 27.76 18.20 -5.77
C ALA A 85 26.65 19.21 -5.44
N TYR A 86 26.52 19.59 -4.15
CA TYR A 86 25.58 20.61 -3.68
C TYR A 86 25.76 21.98 -4.36
N THR A 87 27.02 22.40 -4.57
CA THR A 87 27.33 23.73 -5.12
C THR A 87 27.06 23.82 -6.62
N THR A 88 27.13 22.69 -7.32
CA THR A 88 26.90 22.57 -8.77
C THR A 88 25.40 22.47 -9.09
N LEU A 89 24.61 21.78 -8.26
CA LEU A 89 23.18 21.53 -8.51
C LEU A 89 22.31 22.80 -8.49
N ILE A 90 22.67 23.80 -7.67
CA ILE A 90 21.85 25.02 -7.50
C ILE A 90 22.02 26.06 -8.61
N ARG A 91 22.92 25.84 -9.58
CA ARG A 91 23.38 26.88 -10.51
C ARG A 91 22.95 26.74 -11.98
N ASP A 92 22.37 25.62 -12.43
CA ASP A 92 22.40 25.31 -13.87
C ASP A 92 21.06 24.97 -14.58
N ARG A 93 21.03 25.24 -15.90
CA ARG A 93 20.04 24.86 -16.93
C ARG A 93 19.88 23.32 -17.12
N LEU A 94 20.42 22.50 -16.22
CA LEU A 94 20.62 21.04 -16.34
C LEU A 94 19.57 20.13 -15.68
N ASN A 95 18.52 20.68 -15.06
CA ASN A 95 17.49 19.86 -14.37
C ASN A 95 16.89 18.74 -15.24
N ARG A 96 16.84 18.92 -16.56
CA ARG A 96 16.29 17.93 -17.49
C ARG A 96 17.09 16.62 -17.52
N GLU A 97 18.42 16.67 -17.41
CA GLU A 97 19.26 15.47 -17.44
C GLU A 97 19.15 14.71 -16.11
N SER A 98 19.14 15.42 -14.98
CA SER A 98 18.90 14.82 -13.66
C SER A 98 17.52 14.15 -13.59
N VAL A 99 16.47 14.82 -14.04
CA VAL A 99 15.11 14.25 -14.10
C VAL A 99 15.09 12.99 -14.98
N ARG A 100 15.73 13.02 -16.15
CA ARG A 100 15.83 11.85 -17.03
C ARG A 100 16.59 10.68 -16.37
N SER A 101 17.66 10.96 -15.64
CA SER A 101 18.41 9.92 -14.92
C SER A 101 17.56 9.27 -13.84
N ILE A 102 16.81 10.06 -13.06
CA ILE A 102 15.89 9.56 -12.02
C ILE A 102 14.75 8.74 -12.65
N GLN A 103 14.10 9.27 -13.70
CA GLN A 103 13.02 8.59 -14.41
C GLN A 103 13.49 7.26 -15.02
N GLY A 104 14.72 7.22 -15.56
CA GLY A 104 15.30 6.05 -16.21
C GLY A 104 15.88 4.99 -15.25
N SER A 105 16.22 5.34 -14.00
CA SER A 105 16.87 4.41 -13.07
C SER A 105 16.04 3.14 -12.80
N LEU A 106 16.66 2.04 -12.41
CA LEU A 106 15.92 0.80 -12.08
C LEU A 106 14.93 1.03 -10.93
N LEU A 107 15.39 1.69 -9.87
CA LEU A 107 14.63 2.07 -8.68
C LEU A 107 15.30 3.28 -8.01
N THR A 108 14.71 3.76 -6.92
CA THR A 108 15.37 4.72 -6.02
C THR A 108 15.65 4.08 -4.66
N VAL A 109 16.79 4.39 -4.05
CA VAL A 109 17.10 4.06 -2.65
C VAL A 109 17.17 5.36 -1.87
N CYS A 110 16.38 5.51 -0.82
CA CYS A 110 16.32 6.69 0.03
C CYS A 110 17.02 6.38 1.34
N LEU A 111 18.13 7.07 1.60
CA LEU A 111 18.89 6.99 2.84
C LEU A 111 18.40 8.09 3.77
N ASP A 112 17.56 7.71 4.71
CA ASP A 112 16.84 8.61 5.60
C ASP A 112 17.65 8.95 6.84
N ALA A 113 17.68 10.25 7.17
CA ALA A 113 18.20 10.68 8.46
C ALA A 113 17.23 10.27 9.57
N THR A 114 17.77 9.99 10.77
CA THR A 114 16.97 9.72 11.96
C THR A 114 16.02 10.89 12.23
N ALA A 115 14.71 10.62 12.16
CA ALA A 115 13.70 11.58 12.58
C ALA A 115 13.70 11.72 14.12
N LEU A 116 13.17 12.84 14.64
CA LEU A 116 13.07 13.11 16.08
C LEU A 116 12.58 11.88 16.87
N LYS A 117 13.28 11.52 17.96
CA LYS A 117 12.89 10.43 18.87
C LYS A 117 11.49 10.70 19.45
N TYR A 118 10.64 9.68 19.44
CA TYR A 118 9.28 9.70 19.97
C TYR A 118 9.09 8.59 21.00
N SER A 119 7.97 8.63 21.74
CA SER A 119 7.60 7.55 22.65
C SER A 119 7.45 6.23 21.91
N GLU A 120 7.74 5.12 22.60
CA GLU A 120 7.62 3.77 22.02
C GLU A 120 6.21 3.49 21.49
N ASP A 121 5.17 3.97 22.18
CA ASP A 121 3.76 3.79 21.79
C ASP A 121 3.44 4.36 20.39
N LEU A 122 4.15 5.40 19.96
CA LEU A 122 3.92 6.03 18.67
C LEU A 122 4.84 5.48 17.58
N TYR A 123 5.74 4.53 17.91
CA TYR A 123 6.83 4.18 17.03
C TYR A 123 6.35 3.67 15.68
N SER A 124 5.47 2.67 15.67
CA SER A 124 4.93 2.08 14.45
C SER A 124 4.19 3.10 13.58
N SER A 125 3.36 3.96 14.19
CA SER A 125 2.60 4.99 13.46
C SER A 125 3.51 6.06 12.86
N ARG A 126 4.61 6.43 13.55
CA ARG A 126 5.58 7.40 13.03
C ARG A 126 6.47 6.81 11.95
N THR A 127 6.83 5.53 12.06
CA THR A 127 7.53 4.80 11.00
C THR A 127 6.65 4.69 9.76
N ALA A 128 5.36 4.35 9.90
CA ALA A 128 4.40 4.36 8.80
C ALA A 128 4.32 5.73 8.10
N ALA A 129 4.24 6.82 8.86
CA ALA A 129 4.26 8.19 8.33
C ALA A 129 5.57 8.53 7.58
N GLN A 130 6.72 8.05 8.06
CA GLN A 130 8.01 8.22 7.38
C GLN A 130 8.07 7.45 6.06
N MET A 131 7.52 6.23 6.01
CA MET A 131 7.46 5.46 4.76
C MET A 131 6.47 6.10 3.78
N LEU A 132 5.29 6.52 4.25
CA LEU A 132 4.21 7.04 3.42
C LEU A 132 4.54 8.40 2.79
N HIS A 133 5.12 9.32 3.56
CA HIS A 133 5.32 10.70 3.10
C HIS A 133 6.60 11.36 3.63
N GLY A 134 7.51 10.61 4.27
CA GLY A 134 8.79 11.12 4.76
C GLY A 134 8.72 12.06 5.97
N ARG A 135 7.50 12.37 6.47
CA ARG A 135 7.20 13.37 7.52
C ARG A 135 7.67 14.79 7.15
N THR A 136 6.71 15.70 7.01
CA THR A 136 6.96 17.10 6.60
C THR A 136 8.07 17.72 7.45
N HIS A 137 9.08 18.31 6.78
CA HIS A 137 10.33 18.87 7.36
C HIS A 137 11.41 17.88 7.84
N ALA A 138 11.18 16.58 7.68
CA ALA A 138 12.21 15.55 7.76
C ALA A 138 12.48 15.01 6.35
N ASN A 139 12.28 13.72 6.12
CA ASN A 139 12.70 13.04 4.90
C ASN A 139 11.74 13.21 3.70
N SER A 140 10.71 14.07 3.76
CA SER A 140 9.76 14.27 2.64
C SER A 140 10.43 14.71 1.33
N GLY A 141 11.49 15.52 1.41
CA GLY A 141 12.27 15.91 0.23
C GLY A 141 13.25 14.82 -0.24
N ASN A 142 13.42 13.75 0.55
CA ASN A 142 14.37 12.67 0.29
C ASN A 142 13.70 11.54 -0.50
N ARG A 143 12.85 11.92 -1.46
CA ARG A 143 11.92 11.05 -2.20
C ARG A 143 11.75 11.59 -3.61
N TRP A 144 11.42 10.70 -4.54
CA TRP A 144 10.87 11.03 -5.84
C TRP A 144 9.57 10.25 -6.06
N PHE A 145 8.44 10.80 -5.62
CA PHE A 145 7.16 10.07 -5.54
C PHE A 145 6.62 9.54 -6.88
N ASP A 146 7.04 10.12 -8.01
CA ASP A 146 6.73 9.59 -9.34
C ASP A 146 7.50 8.29 -9.64
N LYS A 147 8.55 7.95 -8.89
CA LYS A 147 9.31 6.74 -9.10
C LYS A 147 8.51 5.54 -8.63
N THR A 148 8.38 4.56 -9.52
CA THR A 148 7.59 3.36 -9.27
C THR A 148 8.01 2.57 -8.05
N LEU A 149 9.31 2.43 -7.77
CA LEU A 149 9.83 1.76 -6.57
C LEU A 149 10.87 2.62 -5.88
N GLN A 150 10.66 2.85 -4.58
CA GLN A 150 11.66 3.49 -3.72
C GLN A 150 11.82 2.70 -2.43
N PHE A 151 12.99 2.10 -2.23
CA PHE A 151 13.37 1.49 -0.96
C PHE A 151 13.85 2.57 -0.01
N VAL A 152 13.36 2.55 1.23
CA VAL A 152 13.75 3.52 2.27
C VAL A 152 14.52 2.78 3.34
N VAL A 153 15.68 3.31 3.72
CA VAL A 153 16.54 2.79 4.78
C VAL A 153 16.96 3.97 5.66
N GLY A 154 16.53 3.96 6.92
CA GLY A 154 16.85 4.98 7.91
C GLY A 154 18.09 4.63 8.72
N ASP A 155 18.83 5.64 9.16
CA ASP A 155 19.98 5.51 10.05
C ASP A 155 19.63 4.86 11.41
N ASP A 156 18.36 4.85 11.80
CA ASP A 156 17.82 4.21 13.00
C ASP A 156 17.37 2.76 12.80
N GLY A 157 17.62 2.19 11.62
CA GLY A 157 17.23 0.84 11.26
C GLY A 157 15.80 0.70 10.74
N THR A 158 15.03 1.80 10.65
CA THR A 158 13.74 1.77 9.97
C THR A 158 13.94 1.45 8.48
N CYS A 159 13.11 0.57 7.92
CA CYS A 159 13.17 0.27 6.51
C CYS A 159 11.78 0.00 5.94
N GLY A 160 11.64 0.18 4.63
CA GLY A 160 10.38 -0.03 3.95
C GLY A 160 10.46 0.23 2.46
N LEU A 161 9.30 0.20 1.83
CA LEU A 161 9.12 0.43 0.41
C LEU A 161 7.94 1.36 0.20
N ILE A 162 8.11 2.36 -0.67
CA ILE A 162 7.02 3.12 -1.25
C ILE A 162 6.99 2.84 -2.75
N TYR A 163 5.78 2.76 -3.31
CA TYR A 163 5.60 2.47 -4.73
C TYR A 163 4.46 3.29 -5.33
N ASP A 164 4.53 3.52 -6.64
CA ASP A 164 3.45 4.14 -7.41
C ASP A 164 2.41 3.06 -7.80
N GLN A 165 1.18 3.23 -7.32
CA GLN A 165 0.08 2.29 -7.59
C GLN A 165 -0.33 2.24 -9.06
N ALA A 166 0.01 3.24 -9.89
CA ALA A 166 -0.31 3.23 -11.31
C ALA A 166 0.31 2.01 -12.03
N THR A 167 1.47 1.54 -11.61
CA THR A 167 2.23 0.48 -12.29
C THR A 167 1.90 -0.93 -11.82
N ALA A 168 1.47 -1.09 -10.57
CA ALA A 168 1.29 -2.39 -9.94
C ALA A 168 0.33 -2.36 -8.74
N ASP A 169 -0.23 -3.52 -8.41
CA ASP A 169 -1.00 -3.75 -7.20
C ASP A 169 -0.12 -4.28 -6.06
N ALA A 170 -0.57 -4.07 -4.82
CA ALA A 170 0.15 -4.46 -3.62
C ALA A 170 0.55 -5.95 -3.61
N SER A 171 -0.31 -6.83 -4.12
CA SER A 171 -0.03 -8.27 -4.17
C SER A 171 1.27 -8.59 -4.92
N ALA A 172 1.51 -7.96 -6.07
CA ALA A 172 2.73 -8.18 -6.84
C ALA A 172 3.95 -7.56 -6.16
N VAL A 173 3.78 -6.38 -5.56
CA VAL A 173 4.86 -5.67 -4.84
C VAL A 173 5.32 -6.48 -3.62
N LEU A 174 4.38 -7.05 -2.85
CA LEU A 174 4.69 -7.85 -1.66
C LEU A 174 5.35 -9.18 -2.00
N THR A 175 4.96 -9.84 -3.09
CA THR A 175 5.70 -11.02 -3.59
C THR A 175 7.15 -10.67 -3.89
N MET A 176 7.41 -9.53 -4.54
CA MET A 176 8.77 -9.08 -4.82
C MET A 176 9.54 -8.70 -3.54
N LEU A 177 8.90 -8.01 -2.60
CA LEU A 177 9.50 -7.69 -1.30
C LEU A 177 9.87 -8.96 -0.52
N GLY A 178 8.99 -9.97 -0.51
CA GLY A 178 9.27 -11.26 0.09
C GLY A 178 10.50 -11.93 -0.51
N HIS A 179 10.67 -11.88 -1.84
CA HIS A 179 11.86 -12.40 -2.51
C HIS A 179 13.14 -11.63 -2.14
N VAL A 180 13.08 -10.29 -2.05
CA VAL A 180 14.21 -9.45 -1.64
C VAL A 180 14.64 -9.78 -0.20
N LEU A 181 13.68 -9.90 0.72
CA LEU A 181 13.98 -10.21 2.12
C LEU A 181 14.50 -11.64 2.30
N GLU A 182 13.96 -12.61 1.56
CA GLU A 182 14.51 -13.96 1.52
C GLU A 182 15.97 -13.93 1.04
N TYR A 183 16.29 -13.16 0.00
CA TYR A 183 17.66 -13.00 -0.48
C TYR A 183 18.58 -12.42 0.61
N CYS A 184 18.17 -11.33 1.27
CA CYS A 184 18.93 -10.72 2.36
C CYS A 184 19.16 -11.67 3.55
N SER A 185 18.22 -12.60 3.80
CA SER A 185 18.32 -13.56 4.90
C SER A 185 19.31 -14.71 4.66
N ARG A 186 19.91 -14.83 3.45
CA ARG A 186 20.89 -15.88 3.11
C ARG A 186 22.31 -15.62 3.65
N GLY A 187 22.55 -14.48 4.29
CA GLY A 187 23.77 -14.20 5.08
C GLY A 187 23.77 -14.87 6.47
N PRO A 188 24.88 -14.82 7.23
CA PRO A 188 24.92 -15.39 8.58
C PRO A 188 23.93 -14.68 9.51
N SER A 189 22.94 -15.46 9.98
CA SER A 189 21.84 -15.06 10.86
C SER A 189 22.31 -14.62 12.24
N LEU A 190 21.82 -13.45 12.70
CA LEU A 190 21.72 -13.10 14.11
C LEU A 190 20.37 -12.42 14.34
N LEU A 191 19.40 -13.14 14.92
CA LEU A 191 18.19 -12.54 15.49
C LEU A 191 18.10 -12.89 16.99
N PRO A 192 17.91 -11.89 17.87
CA PRO A 192 17.58 -12.13 19.28
C PRO A 192 16.06 -12.32 19.49
N PRO A 193 15.64 -12.86 20.66
CA PRO A 193 14.23 -13.21 20.92
C PRO A 193 13.36 -12.00 21.30
N ARG A 194 12.07 -12.09 20.96
CA ARG A 194 11.00 -11.09 21.24
C ARG A 194 10.59 -11.05 22.72
N THR A 195 10.26 -9.84 23.19
CA THR A 195 9.79 -9.50 24.55
C THR A 195 8.26 -9.64 24.68
N PRO A 196 7.69 -9.92 25.88
CA PRO A 196 6.24 -10.14 26.03
C PRO A 196 5.44 -8.83 26.04
N LEU A 197 4.21 -8.91 25.51
CA LEU A 197 3.23 -7.83 25.46
C LEU A 197 2.67 -7.49 26.87
N LEU A 198 2.66 -6.20 27.22
CA LEU A 198 1.95 -5.67 28.38
C LEU A 198 0.44 -5.51 28.06
N ARG A 199 -0.40 -5.79 29.06
CA ARG A 199 -1.86 -5.64 28.97
C ARG A 199 -2.29 -4.18 29.18
N HIS A 200 -3.09 -3.65 28.28
CA HIS A 200 -3.75 -2.35 28.38
C HIS A 200 -5.24 -2.51 28.77
N PRO A 201 -5.86 -1.50 29.41
CA PRO A 201 -7.29 -1.47 29.68
C PRO A 201 -8.11 -1.45 28.37
N PRO A 202 -9.35 -1.99 28.37
CA PRO A 202 -10.18 -2.04 27.18
C PRO A 202 -10.56 -0.62 26.73
N PRO A 203 -10.46 -0.31 25.43
CA PRO A 203 -10.87 0.98 24.91
C PRO A 203 -12.38 1.23 25.05
N LYS A 204 -12.76 2.51 25.14
CA LYS A 204 -14.15 2.95 25.21
C LYS A 204 -14.76 2.93 23.80
N LYS A 205 -15.72 2.03 23.57
CA LYS A 205 -16.50 1.91 22.33
C LYS A 205 -17.21 3.21 21.99
N LEU A 206 -17.09 3.67 20.75
CA LEU A 206 -17.81 4.81 20.21
C LEU A 206 -18.58 4.38 18.96
N TYR A 207 -19.84 4.79 18.88
CA TYR A 207 -20.80 4.30 17.89
C TYR A 207 -20.80 5.20 16.66
N PHE A 208 -20.68 4.59 15.48
CA PHE A 208 -21.17 5.17 14.23
C PHE A 208 -22.48 4.44 13.92
N ASN A 209 -23.61 5.15 14.02
CA ASN A 209 -24.94 4.52 14.11
C ASN A 209 -25.48 3.91 12.80
N PHE A 210 -24.71 3.91 11.70
CA PHE A 210 -25.16 3.39 10.41
C PHE A 210 -24.00 2.80 9.59
N PRO A 211 -24.22 1.71 8.83
CA PRO A 211 -23.23 1.20 7.89
C PRO A 211 -22.94 2.28 6.84
N CYS A 212 -21.70 2.31 6.36
CA CYS A 212 -21.27 3.24 5.31
C CYS A 212 -20.80 2.48 4.08
N ALA A 213 -20.69 3.14 2.92
CA ALA A 213 -20.11 2.50 1.75
C ALA A 213 -18.67 2.06 2.07
N THR A 214 -18.49 0.74 2.09
CA THR A 214 -17.22 0.08 2.42
C THR A 214 -16.76 -0.75 1.25
N CYS A 215 -15.54 -0.55 0.79
CA CYS A 215 -14.92 -1.38 -0.24
C CYS A 215 -13.67 -2.06 0.26
N GLU A 216 -13.49 -3.31 -0.17
CA GLU A 216 -12.26 -4.07 -0.01
C GLU A 216 -11.66 -4.39 -1.37
N VAL A 217 -10.36 -4.10 -1.54
CA VAL A 217 -9.66 -4.36 -2.80
C VAL A 217 -9.33 -5.83 -2.96
N VAL A 218 -9.72 -6.41 -4.10
CA VAL A 218 -9.45 -7.81 -4.45
C VAL A 218 -8.65 -7.89 -5.75
N SER A 219 -7.61 -8.72 -5.75
CA SER A 219 -6.76 -8.94 -6.92
C SER A 219 -7.48 -9.76 -8.00
N LEU A 220 -7.50 -9.24 -9.22
CA LEU A 220 -8.00 -9.92 -10.41
C LEU A 220 -6.88 -10.55 -11.25
N ARG A 221 -5.67 -10.75 -10.67
CA ARG A 221 -4.53 -11.29 -11.41
C ARG A 221 -4.77 -12.70 -11.99
N ALA A 222 -5.82 -13.41 -11.62
CA ALA A 222 -6.24 -14.64 -12.30
C ALA A 222 -6.67 -14.40 -13.77
N PHE A 223 -6.95 -13.17 -14.16
CA PHE A 223 -7.24 -12.75 -15.53
C PHE A 223 -6.02 -12.15 -16.21
N HIS A 224 -5.95 -12.26 -17.54
CA HIS A 224 -4.87 -11.61 -18.32
C HIS A 224 -4.94 -10.09 -18.13
N GLN A 225 -3.81 -9.48 -17.72
CA GLN A 225 -3.70 -8.06 -17.36
C GLN A 225 -4.63 -7.63 -16.21
N GLY A 226 -5.16 -8.59 -15.43
CA GLY A 226 -5.97 -8.29 -14.28
C GLY A 226 -5.22 -7.44 -13.26
N ARG A 227 -5.90 -6.38 -12.81
CA ARG A 227 -5.46 -5.49 -11.73
C ARG A 227 -6.24 -5.85 -10.46
N SER A 228 -7.15 -4.98 -10.05
CA SER A 228 -8.00 -5.17 -8.90
C SER A 228 -9.43 -4.76 -9.21
N ASP A 229 -10.35 -5.24 -8.40
CA ASP A 229 -11.74 -4.80 -8.33
C ASP A 229 -12.13 -4.74 -6.84
N VAL A 230 -13.38 -4.40 -6.52
CA VAL A 230 -13.81 -4.18 -5.14
C VAL A 230 -14.93 -5.12 -4.71
N VAL A 231 -14.85 -5.60 -3.46
CA VAL A 231 -15.96 -6.22 -2.75
C VAL A 231 -16.64 -5.15 -1.90
N ARG A 232 -17.97 -5.11 -1.93
CA ARG A 232 -18.76 -4.25 -1.04
C ARG A 232 -18.98 -4.98 0.29
N CYS A 233 -18.32 -4.53 1.34
CA CYS A 233 -18.34 -5.24 2.63
C CYS A 233 -19.63 -4.98 3.44
N SER A 234 -20.30 -3.86 3.19
CA SER A 234 -21.55 -3.52 3.86
C SER A 234 -22.73 -4.20 3.16
N SER A 235 -23.09 -5.39 3.66
CA SER A 235 -24.23 -6.16 3.18
C SER A 235 -25.42 -6.11 4.16
N PRO A 236 -26.63 -6.51 3.73
CA PRO A 236 -27.76 -6.70 4.64
C PRO A 236 -27.44 -7.65 5.79
N GLU A 237 -26.72 -8.76 5.54
CA GLU A 237 -26.36 -9.74 6.58
C GLU A 237 -25.36 -9.15 7.58
N ALA A 238 -24.40 -8.36 7.11
CA ALA A 238 -23.50 -7.62 7.99
C ALA A 238 -24.27 -6.62 8.87
N LEU A 239 -25.25 -5.92 8.29
CA LEU A 239 -26.11 -4.99 9.02
C LEU A 239 -26.95 -5.70 10.10
N GLU A 240 -27.58 -6.82 9.76
CA GLU A 240 -28.34 -7.65 10.70
C GLU A 240 -27.46 -8.11 11.87
N PHE A 241 -26.24 -8.58 11.58
CA PHE A 241 -25.30 -8.97 12.62
C PHE A 241 -24.91 -7.79 13.53
N VAL A 242 -24.49 -6.65 12.98
CA VAL A 242 -24.04 -5.52 13.83
C VAL A 242 -25.18 -4.93 14.66
N MET A 243 -26.41 -4.93 14.14
CA MET A 243 -27.60 -4.52 14.92
C MET A 243 -27.85 -5.48 16.09
N ALA A 244 -27.61 -6.78 15.89
CA ALA A 244 -27.81 -7.78 16.93
C ALA A 244 -26.63 -7.89 17.92
N ALA A 245 -25.42 -7.58 17.49
CA ALA A 245 -24.19 -7.78 18.26
C ALA A 245 -24.24 -7.07 19.62
N ASP A 246 -24.77 -5.85 19.65
CA ASP A 246 -24.88 -5.03 20.86
C ASP A 246 -26.25 -5.12 21.58
N ASP A 247 -27.22 -5.86 21.03
CA ASP A 247 -28.53 -6.01 21.67
C ASP A 247 -28.43 -6.98 22.86
N PRO A 248 -28.69 -6.54 24.11
CA PRO A 248 -28.64 -7.42 25.28
C PRO A 248 -29.77 -8.46 25.30
N ASN A 249 -30.82 -8.30 24.49
CA ASN A 249 -31.97 -9.21 24.43
C ASN A 249 -31.75 -10.39 23.48
N ILE A 250 -30.73 -10.32 22.61
CA ILE A 250 -30.43 -11.38 21.65
C ILE A 250 -29.43 -12.35 22.28
N LEU A 251 -29.73 -13.65 22.17
CA LEU A 251 -28.91 -14.71 22.76
C LEU A 251 -27.59 -14.88 22.01
N ALA A 252 -26.52 -15.27 22.71
CA ALA A 252 -25.20 -15.45 22.12
C ALA A 252 -25.20 -16.43 20.92
N GLY A 253 -25.98 -17.52 20.98
CA GLY A 253 -26.11 -18.47 19.88
C GLY A 253 -26.76 -17.87 18.63
N GLU A 254 -27.70 -16.93 18.80
CA GLU A 254 -28.31 -16.20 17.69
C GLU A 254 -27.34 -15.18 17.10
N LYS A 255 -26.59 -14.46 17.93
CA LYS A 255 -25.50 -13.57 17.47
C LYS A 255 -24.45 -14.31 16.66
N LEU A 256 -24.05 -15.50 17.11
CA LEU A 256 -23.11 -16.36 16.38
C LEU A 256 -23.67 -16.80 15.02
N SER A 257 -24.96 -17.17 14.96
CA SER A 257 -25.61 -17.51 13.69
C SER A 257 -25.63 -16.35 12.70
N LEU A 258 -25.93 -15.14 13.18
CA LEU A 258 -25.89 -13.93 12.35
C LEU A 258 -24.46 -13.58 11.90
N LEU A 259 -23.47 -13.75 12.78
CA LEU A 259 -22.07 -13.57 12.44
C LEU A 259 -21.64 -14.54 11.32
N GLN A 260 -21.99 -15.82 11.43
CA GLN A 260 -21.70 -16.82 10.41
C GLN A 260 -22.32 -16.46 9.05
N LYS A 261 -23.58 -16.05 9.03
CA LYS A 261 -24.25 -15.58 7.81
C LYS A 261 -23.56 -14.36 7.18
N ALA A 262 -23.15 -13.38 7.98
CA ALA A 262 -22.43 -12.22 7.50
C ALA A 262 -21.08 -12.61 6.88
N VAL A 263 -20.33 -13.52 7.51
CA VAL A 263 -19.06 -14.05 6.99
C VAL A 263 -19.27 -14.82 5.69
N GLU A 264 -20.27 -15.70 5.62
CA GLU A 264 -20.61 -16.48 4.42
C GLU A 264 -21.02 -15.56 3.25
N SER A 265 -21.82 -14.53 3.50
CA SER A 265 -22.21 -13.53 2.48
C SER A 265 -21.00 -12.76 1.93
N HIS A 266 -20.08 -12.36 2.82
CA HIS A 266 -18.85 -11.69 2.43
C HIS A 266 -17.90 -12.62 1.63
N GLN A 267 -17.77 -13.88 2.05
CA GLN A 267 -17.01 -14.90 1.31
C GLN A 267 -17.59 -15.15 -0.08
N TYR A 268 -18.92 -15.26 -0.19
CA TYR A 268 -19.60 -15.43 -1.47
C TYR A 268 -19.33 -14.24 -2.41
N SER A 269 -19.50 -13.02 -1.92
CA SER A 269 -19.26 -11.79 -2.69
C SER A 269 -17.80 -11.68 -3.14
N THR A 270 -16.85 -12.05 -2.28
CA THR A 270 -15.42 -12.11 -2.63
C THR A 270 -15.17 -13.11 -3.76
N GLU A 271 -15.78 -14.30 -3.71
CA GLU A 271 -15.66 -15.29 -4.77
C GLU A 271 -16.27 -14.81 -6.10
N GLN A 272 -17.39 -14.08 -6.07
CA GLN A 272 -17.96 -13.47 -7.28
C GLN A 272 -16.98 -12.48 -7.92
N VAL A 273 -16.36 -11.61 -7.12
CA VAL A 273 -15.37 -10.64 -7.61
C VAL A 273 -14.15 -11.37 -8.19
N LEU A 274 -13.62 -12.39 -7.52
CA LEU A 274 -12.51 -13.21 -8.01
C LEU A 274 -12.83 -13.93 -9.34
N GLN A 275 -14.11 -14.16 -9.63
CA GLN A 275 -14.60 -14.71 -10.89
C GLN A 275 -14.90 -13.63 -11.93
N GLY A 276 -14.58 -12.37 -11.67
CA GLY A 276 -14.79 -11.24 -12.59
C GLY A 276 -16.25 -10.78 -12.65
N GLN A 277 -17.06 -11.10 -11.64
CA GLN A 277 -18.49 -10.80 -11.58
C GLN A 277 -18.78 -9.59 -10.67
N SER A 278 -17.83 -8.66 -10.56
CA SER A 278 -18.01 -7.42 -9.81
C SER A 278 -18.99 -6.47 -10.51
N VAL A 279 -19.85 -5.83 -9.73
CA VAL A 279 -20.75 -4.78 -10.22
C VAL A 279 -19.99 -3.47 -10.43
N ASP A 280 -19.04 -3.14 -9.57
CA ASP A 280 -18.32 -1.87 -9.59
C ASP A 280 -17.45 -1.72 -10.85
N GLY A 281 -16.68 -2.75 -11.20
CA GLY A 281 -15.93 -2.81 -12.45
C GLY A 281 -16.82 -2.67 -13.69
N ALA A 282 -17.98 -3.33 -13.70
CA ALA A 282 -18.95 -3.27 -14.80
C ALA A 282 -19.57 -1.86 -14.95
N LEU A 283 -19.97 -1.22 -13.84
CA LEU A 283 -20.52 0.14 -13.85
C LEU A 283 -19.47 1.17 -14.30
N LEU A 284 -18.22 1.03 -13.85
CA LEU A 284 -17.12 1.87 -14.31
C LEU A 284 -16.89 1.70 -15.81
N ALA A 285 -16.86 0.46 -16.31
CA ALA A 285 -16.69 0.17 -17.74
C ALA A 285 -17.82 0.79 -18.58
N LEU A 286 -19.07 0.66 -18.14
CA LEU A 286 -20.21 1.29 -18.80
C LEU A 286 -20.08 2.82 -18.84
N LYS A 287 -19.70 3.43 -17.71
CA LYS A 287 -19.45 4.88 -17.62
C LYS A 287 -18.39 5.33 -18.62
N MET A 288 -17.25 4.64 -18.65
CA MET A 288 -16.14 4.95 -19.55
C MET A 288 -16.52 4.76 -21.02
N LEU A 289 -17.27 3.70 -21.34
CA LEU A 289 -17.76 3.45 -22.70
C LEU A 289 -18.66 4.59 -23.18
N CYS A 290 -19.66 4.99 -22.39
CA CYS A 290 -20.54 6.12 -22.72
C CYS A 290 -19.74 7.40 -23.00
N ILE A 291 -18.80 7.75 -22.11
CA ILE A 291 -17.94 8.94 -22.27
C ILE A 291 -17.11 8.84 -23.56
N SER A 292 -16.46 7.70 -23.79
CA SER A 292 -15.58 7.52 -24.96
C SER A 292 -16.33 7.51 -26.30
N SER A 293 -17.59 7.08 -26.30
CA SER A 293 -18.46 7.06 -27.47
C SER A 293 -19.29 8.33 -27.65
N GLY A 294 -19.16 9.30 -26.74
CA GLY A 294 -19.93 10.55 -26.78
C GLY A 294 -21.43 10.37 -26.47
N PHE A 295 -21.81 9.28 -25.81
CA PHE A 295 -23.18 9.06 -25.36
C PHE A 295 -23.45 9.77 -24.03
N ALA A 296 -24.71 10.19 -23.84
CA ALA A 296 -25.17 10.64 -22.53
C ALA A 296 -25.01 9.52 -21.49
N LEU A 297 -24.67 9.88 -20.26
CA LEU A 297 -24.61 8.91 -19.17
C LEU A 297 -26.01 8.39 -18.84
N PRO A 298 -26.18 7.08 -18.61
CA PRO A 298 -27.41 6.52 -18.09
C PRO A 298 -27.84 7.20 -16.78
N ALA A 299 -29.16 7.40 -16.59
CA ALA A 299 -29.72 8.01 -15.38
C ALA A 299 -29.24 7.34 -14.09
N LEU A 300 -29.07 6.01 -14.11
CA LEU A 300 -28.51 5.22 -13.01
C LEU A 300 -27.16 5.75 -12.51
N LEU A 301 -26.26 6.17 -13.42
CA LEU A 301 -24.91 6.66 -13.07
C LEU A 301 -24.90 8.13 -12.62
N MET A 302 -26.05 8.81 -12.73
CA MET A 302 -26.25 10.18 -12.26
C MET A 302 -27.12 10.22 -10.99
N ASP A 303 -27.61 9.07 -10.55
CA ASP A 303 -28.47 8.96 -9.37
C ASP A 303 -27.68 9.20 -8.07
N THR A 304 -28.34 9.80 -7.08
CA THR A 304 -27.75 10.06 -5.76
C THR A 304 -27.29 8.75 -5.10
N SER A 305 -28.00 7.64 -5.34
CA SER A 305 -27.64 6.32 -4.82
C SER A 305 -26.30 5.83 -5.37
N TYR A 306 -25.98 6.11 -6.63
CA TYR A 306 -24.67 5.78 -7.21
C TYR A 306 -23.56 6.66 -6.63
N ALA A 307 -23.84 7.95 -6.39
CA ALA A 307 -22.89 8.84 -5.74
C ALA A 307 -22.58 8.38 -4.30
N VAL A 308 -23.62 8.07 -3.50
CA VAL A 308 -23.46 7.56 -2.13
C VAL A 308 -22.77 6.19 -2.13
N SER A 309 -23.10 5.31 -3.07
CA SER A 309 -22.51 3.96 -3.12
C SER A 309 -21.05 3.94 -3.56
N SER A 310 -20.57 5.00 -4.22
CA SER A 310 -19.17 5.15 -4.65
C SER A 310 -18.36 6.13 -3.79
N HIS A 311 -18.99 6.70 -2.75
CA HIS A 311 -18.33 7.52 -1.73
C HIS A 311 -17.81 6.64 -0.59
N TRP A 312 -16.66 6.00 -0.82
CA TRP A 312 -16.08 4.99 0.07
C TRP A 312 -15.56 5.57 1.39
N LYS A 313 -16.44 5.67 2.39
CA LYS A 313 -16.06 6.10 3.76
C LYS A 313 -15.12 5.12 4.45
N LEU A 314 -15.13 3.84 4.04
CA LEU A 314 -14.18 2.85 4.53
C LEU A 314 -13.54 2.14 3.35
N PHE A 315 -12.26 2.45 3.10
CA PHE A 315 -11.44 1.81 2.09
C PHE A 315 -10.51 0.79 2.74
N THR A 316 -10.66 -0.48 2.41
CA THR A 316 -9.91 -1.56 3.05
C THR A 316 -9.15 -2.42 2.03
N GLY A 317 -8.15 -3.13 2.54
CA GLY A 317 -7.41 -4.07 1.73
C GLY A 317 -6.55 -4.98 2.59
N GLN A 318 -6.69 -6.27 2.35
CA GLN A 318 -5.82 -7.28 2.92
C GLN A 318 -4.47 -7.29 2.20
N VAL A 319 -3.39 -7.34 2.97
CA VAL A 319 -2.06 -7.68 2.46
C VAL A 319 -1.65 -9.03 3.04
N SER A 320 -1.38 -9.99 2.15
CA SER A 320 -0.76 -11.26 2.52
C SER A 320 0.70 -11.20 2.09
N SER A 321 1.60 -11.46 3.04
CA SER A 321 3.02 -11.43 2.81
C SER A 321 3.69 -12.55 3.60
N PRO A 322 4.71 -13.22 3.04
CA PRO A 322 5.52 -14.17 3.79
C PRO A 322 6.39 -13.49 4.85
N VAL A 323 6.47 -12.16 4.84
CA VAL A 323 7.23 -11.36 5.80
C VAL A 323 6.31 -10.54 6.69
N ASP A 324 6.77 -10.28 7.92
CA ASP A 324 6.06 -9.49 8.91
C ASP A 324 6.11 -8.00 8.53
N CYS A 325 5.20 -7.60 7.64
CA CYS A 325 5.06 -6.23 7.16
C CYS A 325 3.58 -5.86 6.99
N VAL A 326 3.29 -4.56 7.05
CA VAL A 326 1.96 -4.02 6.77
C VAL A 326 2.08 -2.84 5.81
N MET A 327 1.09 -2.68 4.94
CA MET A 327 0.99 -1.53 4.05
C MET A 327 0.15 -0.42 4.70
N CYS A 328 0.36 0.83 4.29
CA CYS A 328 -0.45 1.95 4.72
C CYS A 328 -0.76 2.88 3.54
N TYR A 329 -1.92 3.52 3.58
CA TYR A 329 -2.39 4.46 2.57
C TYR A 329 -3.41 5.41 3.21
N GLY A 330 -3.63 6.56 2.56
CA GLY A 330 -4.60 7.56 3.02
C GLY A 330 -6.04 7.23 2.58
N PRO A 331 -7.07 7.80 3.27
CA PRO A 331 -8.47 7.67 2.88
C PRO A 331 -8.77 8.14 1.45
N LEU A 332 -9.76 7.51 0.80
CA LEU A 332 -10.23 7.91 -0.54
C LEU A 332 -11.13 9.16 -0.52
N VAL A 333 -11.74 9.46 0.63
CA VAL A 333 -12.65 10.59 0.82
C VAL A 333 -12.29 11.36 2.10
N PRO A 334 -12.52 12.68 2.18
CA PRO A 334 -12.13 13.50 3.32
C PRO A 334 -12.74 13.05 4.66
N ASP A 335 -13.95 12.52 4.64
CA ASP A 335 -14.73 12.04 5.79
C ASP A 335 -14.69 10.52 5.97
N GLY A 336 -13.61 9.89 5.49
CA GLY A 336 -13.44 8.45 5.51
C GLY A 336 -12.18 7.97 6.22
N TYR A 337 -12.01 6.66 6.20
CA TYR A 337 -10.89 5.92 6.74
C TYR A 337 -10.24 5.05 5.67
N SER A 338 -8.98 4.72 5.89
CA SER A 338 -8.38 3.55 5.26
C SER A 338 -7.88 2.55 6.28
N VAL A 339 -8.12 1.27 6.03
CA VAL A 339 -7.74 0.17 6.91
C VAL A 339 -7.05 -0.92 6.10
N CYS A 340 -5.74 -1.03 6.27
CA CYS A 340 -4.97 -2.14 5.73
C CYS A 340 -4.65 -3.13 6.84
N PHE A 341 -4.77 -4.43 6.56
CA PHE A 341 -4.52 -5.47 7.54
C PHE A 341 -3.71 -6.62 6.97
N ALA A 342 -2.81 -7.15 7.81
CA ALA A 342 -1.91 -8.24 7.52
C ALA A 342 -2.13 -9.37 8.55
N PRO A 343 -2.99 -10.37 8.25
CA PRO A 343 -3.15 -11.51 9.13
C PRO A 343 -1.89 -12.38 9.14
N SER A 344 -1.49 -12.82 10.32
CA SER A 344 -0.45 -13.84 10.56
C SER A 344 -1.06 -15.03 11.31
N LEU A 345 -0.26 -16.02 11.70
CA LEU A 345 -0.75 -17.19 12.42
C LEU A 345 -1.42 -16.82 13.75
N ASP A 346 -0.79 -15.93 14.52
CA ASP A 346 -1.20 -15.62 15.90
C ASP A 346 -1.57 -14.15 16.14
N SER A 347 -1.48 -13.31 15.10
CA SER A 347 -1.73 -11.87 15.24
C SER A 347 -2.24 -11.25 13.93
N ILE A 348 -2.87 -10.08 14.03
CA ILE A 348 -3.26 -9.27 12.86
C ILE A 348 -2.66 -7.89 13.04
N THR A 349 -1.77 -7.51 12.14
CA THR A 349 -1.23 -6.14 12.11
C THR A 349 -2.17 -5.27 11.29
N VAL A 350 -2.63 -4.15 11.87
CA VAL A 350 -3.58 -3.24 11.23
C VAL A 350 -2.99 -1.83 11.16
N CYS A 351 -3.08 -1.21 9.99
CA CYS A 351 -2.83 0.22 9.81
C CYS A 351 -4.14 0.95 9.52
N VAL A 352 -4.47 1.93 10.36
CA VAL A 352 -5.66 2.78 10.22
C VAL A 352 -5.22 4.21 9.93
N SER A 353 -5.82 4.84 8.93
CA SER A 353 -5.61 6.26 8.62
C SER A 353 -6.94 7.00 8.48
N ALA A 354 -6.90 8.30 8.79
CA ALA A 354 -7.99 9.26 8.71
C ALA A 354 -7.39 10.65 8.42
N PHE A 355 -8.21 11.60 7.99
CA PHE A 355 -7.77 12.99 7.83
C PHE A 355 -8.21 13.85 9.01
N ASP A 356 -7.26 14.56 9.63
CA ASP A 356 -7.53 15.48 10.75
C ASP A 356 -8.49 16.64 10.41
N CYS A 357 -8.69 16.92 9.11
CA CYS A 357 -9.62 17.96 8.68
C CYS A 357 -11.10 17.57 8.87
N CYS A 358 -11.40 16.29 9.11
CA CYS A 358 -12.74 15.81 9.44
C CYS A 358 -12.83 15.53 10.95
N GLN A 359 -13.65 16.31 11.65
CA GLN A 359 -13.83 16.14 13.10
C GLN A 359 -14.59 14.86 13.49
N GLU A 360 -15.25 14.22 12.51
CA GLU A 360 -16.00 12.97 12.70
C GLU A 360 -15.11 11.73 12.59
N THR A 361 -13.90 11.85 12.03
CA THR A 361 -12.97 10.73 11.88
C THR A 361 -11.80 10.80 12.86
N ASP A 362 -11.39 9.65 13.38
CA ASP A 362 -10.30 9.52 14.34
C ASP A 362 -9.69 8.12 14.25
N ALA A 363 -8.47 8.04 13.71
CA ALA A 363 -7.80 6.78 13.42
C ALA A 363 -7.56 5.94 14.70
N GLN A 364 -7.27 6.59 15.83
CA GLN A 364 -7.04 5.88 17.09
C GLN A 364 -8.34 5.30 17.62
N LYS A 365 -9.42 6.07 17.62
CA LYS A 365 -10.75 5.58 18.06
C LYS A 365 -11.25 4.43 17.19
N LEU A 366 -11.03 4.46 15.88
CA LEU A 366 -11.40 3.35 15.01
C LEU A 366 -10.52 2.11 15.28
N SER A 367 -9.21 2.28 15.49
CA SER A 367 -8.31 1.17 15.84
C SER A 367 -8.72 0.48 17.14
N ASP A 368 -9.03 1.28 18.16
CA ASP A 368 -9.54 0.85 19.46
C ASP A 368 -10.86 0.08 19.32
N SER A 369 -11.79 0.61 18.52
CA SER A 369 -13.10 0.00 18.28
C SER A 369 -12.99 -1.32 17.50
N LEU A 370 -12.07 -1.39 16.52
CA LEU A 370 -11.78 -2.61 15.78
C LEU A 370 -11.20 -3.70 16.69
N GLN A 371 -10.27 -3.34 17.58
CA GLN A 371 -9.72 -4.29 18.55
C GLN A 371 -10.81 -4.82 19.49
N GLY A 372 -11.71 -3.96 19.95
CA GLY A 372 -12.88 -4.35 20.74
C GLY A 372 -13.78 -5.33 19.97
N ALA A 373 -14.17 -4.97 18.74
CA ALA A 373 -15.03 -5.80 17.90
C ALA A 373 -14.44 -7.19 17.62
N LEU A 374 -13.13 -7.29 17.35
CA LEU A 374 -12.46 -8.57 17.15
C LEU A 374 -12.49 -9.46 18.40
N ARG A 375 -12.32 -8.87 19.60
CA ARG A 375 -12.41 -9.60 20.88
C ARG A 375 -13.84 -10.03 21.18
N ASP A 376 -14.81 -9.16 20.92
CA ASP A 376 -16.23 -9.46 21.12
C ASP A 376 -16.65 -10.63 20.20
N MET A 377 -16.26 -10.58 18.93
CA MET A 377 -16.49 -11.68 17.97
C MET A 377 -15.78 -12.97 18.39
N GLN A 378 -14.53 -12.88 18.88
CA GLN A 378 -13.81 -14.04 19.41
C GLN A 378 -14.54 -14.68 20.58
N SER A 379 -15.21 -13.90 21.43
CA SER A 379 -15.95 -14.43 22.58
C SER A 379 -17.25 -15.18 22.21
N LEU A 380 -17.72 -15.02 20.97
CA LEU A 380 -18.89 -15.73 20.44
C LEU A 380 -18.56 -17.11 19.87
N ILE A 381 -17.27 -17.38 19.57
CA ILE A 381 -16.75 -18.63 18.98
C ILE A 381 -16.15 -19.48 20.09
#